data_AF-A0A154R6S2-F1
#
_entry.id   AF-A0A154R6S2-F1
#
_cell.length_a   1.000
_cell.length_b   1.000
_cell.length_c   1.000
_cell.angle_alpha   90.00
_cell.angle_beta   90.00
_cell.angle_gamma   90.00
#
_symmetry.space_group_name_H-M   'P 1'
#
loop_
_entity.id
_entity.type
_entity.pdbx_description
1 polymer ?
#
loop_
_entity_poly.entity_id
_entity_poly.type
_entity_poly.pdbx_seq_one_letter_code
_entity_poly.pdbx_strand_id
1 'polypeptide(L)'
;MARRRGPPWRAVLSRAAWLVLLAVLPWWLGLPWLLALAASVVLLQHRLADRHAALIRRGMRWGLPGVLFALQRAWGGDAFALGAALLGALAGYTLLAGLEAWLDRGVRRAPPAAPSAEWPELAMAPIGPPAEIIELQPVQWLAAAGELPDPLGGHVVYRTGCYRFAAGNRIDDVGPQAAFSPCGRWFAARLRRDRGVLLWDRRRERQHWLHGWQLVGWHREQPWLARREGDMPLALSAVLGEDDVDGA
;
A
#
# COMPACT_ATOMS: atom_id res chain seq x y z
N MET A 1 34.20 -14.37 8.69
CA MET A 1 34.60 -12.98 8.40
C MET A 1 33.63 -12.01 9.07
N ALA A 2 34.05 -11.37 10.16
CA ALA A 2 33.21 -10.47 10.96
C ALA A 2 32.97 -9.13 10.26
N ARG A 3 31.70 -8.79 9.99
CA ARG A 3 31.30 -7.48 9.45
C ARG A 3 31.45 -6.43 10.55
N ARG A 4 32.45 -5.55 10.40
CA ARG A 4 32.63 -4.35 11.22
C ARG A 4 31.39 -3.46 11.11
N ARG A 5 30.57 -3.42 12.16
CA ARG A 5 29.54 -2.39 12.34
C ARG A 5 30.25 -1.06 12.55
N GLY A 6 30.10 -0.14 11.59
CA GLY A 6 30.62 1.22 11.72
C GLY A 6 30.06 1.90 12.98
N PRO A 7 30.82 2.80 13.62
CA PRO A 7 30.47 3.33 14.92
C PRO A 7 29.16 4.15 14.87
N PRO A 8 28.22 3.94 15.81
CA PRO A 8 26.92 4.62 15.85
C PRO A 8 27.03 6.15 16.04
N TRP A 9 28.22 6.62 16.42
CA TRP A 9 28.59 8.01 16.58
C TRP A 9 28.30 8.89 15.35
N ARG A 10 28.49 8.40 14.13
CA ARG A 10 28.19 9.20 12.91
C ARG A 10 26.70 9.46 12.75
N ALA A 11 25.85 8.49 13.09
CA ALA A 11 24.41 8.67 13.08
C ALA A 11 23.96 9.61 14.22
N VAL A 12 24.64 9.58 15.37
CA VAL A 12 24.38 10.50 16.49
C VAL A 12 24.82 11.93 16.17
N LEU A 13 25.98 12.11 15.53
CA LEU A 13 26.46 13.41 15.05
C LEU A 13 25.55 13.99 13.97
N SER A 14 25.13 13.19 12.99
CA SER A 14 24.17 13.64 11.98
C SER A 14 22.82 14.02 12.62
N ARG A 15 22.38 13.31 13.66
CA ARG A 15 21.18 13.69 14.43
C ARG A 15 21.39 14.98 15.21
N ALA A 16 22.53 15.15 15.87
CA ALA A 16 22.85 16.35 16.65
C ALA A 16 22.99 17.58 15.74
N ALA A 17 23.71 17.46 14.62
CA ALA A 17 23.84 18.51 13.62
C ALA A 17 22.48 18.89 13.02
N TRP A 18 21.61 17.91 12.78
CA TRP A 18 20.26 18.15 12.28
C TRP A 18 19.37 18.88 13.30
N LEU A 19 19.48 18.54 14.59
CA LEU A 19 18.80 19.23 15.67
C LEU A 19 19.30 20.66 15.85
N VAL A 20 20.62 20.89 15.72
CA VAL A 20 21.22 22.24 15.77
C VAL A 20 20.76 23.09 14.59
N LEU A 21 20.71 22.51 13.38
CA LEU A 21 20.23 23.22 12.19
C LEU A 21 18.76 23.63 12.32
N LEU A 22 17.92 22.74 12.87
CA LEU A 22 16.51 23.03 13.16
C LEU A 22 16.34 24.06 14.30
N ALA A 23 17.24 24.06 15.29
CA ALA A 23 17.22 25.02 16.39
C ALA A 23 17.64 26.44 15.97
N VAL A 24 18.40 26.57 14.87
CA VAL A 24 18.83 27.86 14.31
C VAL A 24 17.82 28.41 13.28
N LEU A 25 16.91 27.56 12.78
CA LEU A 25 15.97 27.96 11.73
C LEU A 25 14.86 28.87 12.29
N PRO A 26 14.63 30.07 11.72
CA PRO A 26 13.63 31.00 12.21
C PRO A 26 12.22 30.39 12.16
N TRP A 27 11.52 30.46 13.28
CA TRP A 27 10.19 29.86 13.56
C TRP A 27 9.10 30.16 12.52
N TRP A 28 9.20 31.27 11.78
CA TRP A 28 8.30 31.60 10.67
C TRP A 28 8.46 30.67 9.45
N LEU A 29 9.57 29.94 9.32
CA LEU A 29 9.84 29.04 8.18
C LEU A 29 9.32 27.61 8.40
N GLY A 30 9.19 27.17 9.66
CA GLY A 30 8.78 25.81 10.00
C GLY A 30 7.29 25.54 9.75
N LEU A 31 6.44 26.52 10.05
CA LEU A 31 4.99 26.43 9.85
C LEU A 31 4.56 26.36 8.37
N PRO A 32 5.03 27.25 7.46
CA PRO A 32 4.69 27.15 6.05
C PRO A 32 5.31 25.91 5.41
N TRP A 33 6.46 25.42 5.89
CA TRP A 33 7.05 24.17 5.42
C TRP A 33 6.20 22.95 5.82
N LEU A 34 5.67 22.93 7.04
CA LEU A 34 4.74 21.90 7.50
C LEU A 34 3.41 21.93 6.73
N LEU A 35 2.90 23.14 6.45
CA LEU A 35 1.69 23.31 5.62
C LEU A 35 1.95 22.90 4.16
N ALA A 36 3.10 23.24 3.59
CA ALA A 36 3.48 22.80 2.25
C ALA A 36 3.65 21.27 2.17
N LEU A 37 4.19 20.64 3.22
CA LEU A 37 4.27 19.18 3.33
C LEU A 37 2.87 18.53 3.46
N ALA A 38 1.98 19.11 4.27
CA ALA A 38 0.61 18.63 4.38
C ALA A 38 -0.15 18.76 3.05
N ALA A 39 -0.04 19.93 2.39
CA ALA A 39 -0.67 20.18 1.09
C ALA A 39 -0.12 19.26 -0.01
N SER A 40 1.20 19.03 -0.05
CA SER A 40 1.81 18.11 -1.02
C SER A 40 1.43 16.65 -0.78
N VAL A 41 1.18 16.22 0.46
CA VAL A 41 0.62 14.89 0.75
C VAL A 41 -0.82 14.77 0.24
N VAL A 42 -1.66 15.79 0.45
CA VAL A 42 -3.05 15.81 -0.02
C VAL A 42 -3.12 15.85 -1.55
N LEU A 43 -2.25 16.62 -2.21
CA LEU A 43 -2.25 16.81 -3.66
C LEU A 43 -1.57 15.67 -4.43
N LEU A 44 -0.52 15.05 -3.90
CA LEU A 44 0.23 14.01 -4.62
C LEU A 44 -0.01 12.58 -4.11
N GLN A 45 -1.05 12.36 -3.28
CA GLN A 45 -1.43 11.05 -2.74
C GLN A 45 -1.60 9.93 -3.80
N HIS A 46 -2.02 10.26 -5.03
CA HIS A 46 -2.17 9.26 -6.11
C HIS A 46 -0.86 8.89 -6.81
N ARG A 47 0.24 9.62 -6.55
CA ARG A 47 1.54 9.46 -7.21
C ARG A 47 2.68 9.10 -6.26
N LEU A 48 2.50 9.24 -4.94
CA LEU A 48 3.53 8.93 -3.95
C LEU A 48 3.58 7.43 -3.62
N ALA A 49 4.67 6.78 -4.02
CA ALA A 49 5.00 5.43 -3.54
C ALA A 49 5.12 5.38 -2.01
N ASP A 50 4.59 4.31 -1.40
CA ASP A 50 4.48 4.06 0.05
C ASP A 50 5.69 4.42 0.91
N ARG A 51 6.89 4.28 0.34
CA ARG A 51 8.16 4.61 1.00
C ARG A 51 8.29 6.11 1.32
N HIS A 52 7.76 6.97 0.46
CA HIS A 52 7.76 8.42 0.66
C HIS A 52 6.67 8.84 1.66
N ALA A 53 5.50 8.18 1.64
CA ALA A 53 4.46 8.40 2.63
C ALA A 53 4.94 8.03 4.05
N ALA A 54 5.71 6.95 4.21
CA ALA A 54 6.31 6.57 5.48
C ALA A 54 7.38 7.57 5.97
N LEU A 55 8.19 8.12 5.06
CA LEU A 55 9.19 9.15 5.39
C LEU A 55 8.53 10.47 5.78
N ILE A 56 7.43 10.85 5.12
CA ILE A 56 6.67 12.07 5.45
C ILE A 56 5.95 11.90 6.79
N ARG A 57 5.33 10.73 7.06
CA ARG A 57 4.78 10.41 8.40
C ARG A 57 5.85 10.50 9.48
N ARG A 58 7.08 10.04 9.19
CA ARG A 58 8.20 10.17 10.13
C ARG A 58 8.63 11.63 10.29
N GLY A 59 8.67 12.40 9.21
CA GLY A 59 8.95 13.85 9.26
C GLY A 59 7.93 14.63 10.08
N MET A 60 6.63 14.31 9.96
CA MET A 60 5.56 14.95 10.73
C MET A 60 5.59 14.58 12.22
N ARG A 61 5.81 13.29 12.52
CA ARG A 61 5.85 12.76 13.89
C ARG A 61 7.06 13.29 14.69
N TRP A 62 8.13 13.70 14.01
CA TRP A 62 9.34 14.26 14.62
C TRP A 62 9.53 15.77 14.39
N GLY A 63 8.80 16.39 13.46
CA GLY A 63 8.74 17.84 13.29
C GLY A 63 7.93 18.52 14.38
N LEU A 64 6.89 17.84 14.89
CA LEU A 64 6.04 18.31 16.00
C LEU A 64 6.83 18.63 17.29
N PRO A 65 7.71 17.74 17.80
CA PRO A 65 8.54 18.07 18.97
C PRO A 65 9.55 19.18 18.68
N GLY A 66 10.05 19.32 17.44
CA GLY A 66 10.93 20.43 17.05
C GLY A 66 10.24 21.80 17.10
N VAL A 67 8.98 21.87 16.64
CA VAL A 67 8.16 23.09 16.73
C VAL A 67 7.78 23.41 18.17
N LEU A 68 7.44 22.41 18.99
CA LEU A 68 7.15 22.60 20.42
C LEU A 68 8.38 23.12 21.19
N PHE A 69 9.57 22.62 20.86
CA PHE A 69 10.81 23.04 21.51
C PHE A 69 11.26 24.45 21.06
N ALA A 70 11.06 24.78 19.78
CA ALA A 70 11.28 26.14 19.27
C ALA A 70 10.29 27.15 19.88
N LEU A 71 9.04 26.74 20.11
CA LEU A 71 8.02 27.55 20.76
C LEU A 71 8.31 27.76 22.26
N GLN A 72 8.80 26.73 22.96
CA GLN A 72 9.27 26.84 24.36
C GLN A 72 10.44 27.84 24.49
N ARG A 73 11.34 27.88 23.50
CA ARG A 73 12.51 28.77 23.49
C ARG A 73 12.16 30.21 23.10
N ALA A 74 11.15 30.42 22.26
CA ALA A 74 10.74 31.75 21.82
C ALA A 74 10.04 32.58 22.91
N TRP A 75 9.33 31.95 23.85
CA TRP A 75 8.39 32.62 24.77
C TRP A 75 8.72 32.49 26.25
N GLY A 76 10.00 32.33 26.59
CA GLY A 76 10.56 32.55 27.93
C GLY A 76 9.59 32.53 29.11
N GLY A 77 9.34 31.34 29.68
CA GLY A 77 8.93 31.19 31.07
C GLY A 77 7.62 31.82 31.55
N ASP A 78 6.63 32.05 30.68
CA ASP A 78 5.33 32.60 31.12
C ASP A 78 4.14 31.66 30.88
N ALA A 79 3.09 31.77 31.70
CA ALA A 79 1.91 30.87 31.68
C ALA A 79 1.20 30.81 30.30
N PHE A 80 1.32 31.87 29.52
CA PHE A 80 0.84 31.93 28.13
C PHE A 80 1.62 31.02 27.18
N ALA A 81 2.91 30.76 27.41
CA ALA A 81 3.71 29.84 26.63
C ALA A 81 3.29 28.39 26.83
N LEU A 82 2.86 28.04 28.05
CA LEU A 82 2.27 26.73 28.33
C LEU A 82 0.93 26.57 27.59
N GLY A 83 0.10 27.61 27.59
CA GLY A 83 -1.18 27.63 26.87
C GLY A 83 -1.02 27.48 25.35
N ALA A 84 -0.06 28.19 24.75
CA ALA A 84 0.23 28.08 23.32
C ALA A 84 0.87 26.73 22.94
N ALA A 85 1.73 26.16 23.80
CA ALA A 85 2.26 24.81 23.61
C ALA A 85 1.16 23.74 23.69
N LEU A 86 0.22 23.87 24.62
CA LEU A 86 -0.96 23.00 24.73
C LEU A 86 -1.88 23.13 23.51
N LEU A 87 -2.15 24.36 23.05
CA LEU A 87 -2.94 24.60 21.84
C LEU A 87 -2.25 24.05 20.58
N GLY A 88 -0.92 24.21 20.47
CA GLY A 88 -0.14 23.64 19.38
C GLY A 88 -0.11 22.12 19.40
N ALA A 89 0.04 21.50 20.58
CA ALA A 89 -0.04 20.06 20.75
C ALA A 89 -1.44 19.53 20.42
N LEU A 90 -2.48 20.23 20.87
CA LEU A 90 -3.88 19.86 20.59
C LEU A 90 -4.19 20.00 19.11
N ALA A 91 -3.81 21.12 18.47
CA ALA A 91 -4.00 21.33 17.03
C ALA A 91 -3.21 20.33 16.20
N GLY A 92 -1.98 20.01 16.61
CA GLY A 92 -1.17 18.97 15.97
C GLY A 92 -1.78 17.57 16.12
N TYR A 93 -2.32 17.25 17.30
CA TYR A 93 -2.98 15.99 17.58
C TYR A 93 -4.32 15.86 16.84
N THR A 94 -5.14 16.91 16.81
CA THR A 94 -6.42 16.91 16.08
C THR A 94 -6.21 16.87 14.57
N LEU A 95 -5.18 17.54 14.05
CA LEU A 95 -4.79 17.43 12.65
C LEU A 95 -4.33 16.00 12.33
N LEU A 96 -3.50 15.39 13.19
CA LEU A 96 -3.04 14.02 13.01
C LEU A 96 -4.20 13.01 13.06
N ALA A 97 -5.06 13.11 14.07
CA ALA A 97 -6.23 12.26 14.22
C ALA A 97 -7.23 12.46 13.07
N GLY A 98 -7.42 13.70 12.60
CA GLY A 98 -8.24 14.02 11.44
C GLY A 98 -7.67 13.43 10.15
N LEU A 99 -6.35 13.45 9.99
CA LEU A 99 -5.68 12.84 8.84
C LEU A 99 -5.77 11.31 8.87
N GLU A 100 -5.65 10.69 10.04
CA GLU A 100 -5.85 9.24 10.23
C GLU A 100 -7.30 8.84 9.91
N ALA A 101 -8.28 9.57 10.45
CA ALA A 101 -9.68 9.33 10.16
C ALA A 101 -10.04 9.57 8.69
N TRP A 102 -9.36 10.51 8.01
CA TRP A 102 -9.61 10.80 6.61
C TRP A 102 -8.94 9.78 5.66
N LEU A 103 -7.76 9.27 6.03
CA LEU A 103 -7.12 8.15 5.33
C LEU A 103 -7.95 6.86 5.46
N ASP A 104 -8.53 6.60 6.63
CA ASP A 104 -9.43 5.46 6.84
C ASP A 104 -10.77 5.63 6.09
N ARG A 105 -11.28 6.86 5.95
CA ARG A 105 -12.46 7.14 5.12
C ARG A 105 -12.23 6.82 3.63
N GLY A 106 -11.00 6.92 3.14
CA GLY A 106 -10.67 6.51 1.77
C GLY A 106 -10.82 5.01 1.53
N VAL A 107 -10.66 4.19 2.59
CA VAL A 107 -10.84 2.73 2.57
C VAL A 107 -12.31 2.35 2.80
N ARG A 108 -13.05 3.18 3.57
CA ARG A 108 -14.47 2.95 3.90
C ARG A 108 -15.44 3.80 3.07
N ARG A 109 -15.25 3.91 1.76
CA ARG A 109 -16.41 4.18 0.88
C ARG A 109 -17.20 2.89 0.70
N ALA A 110 -17.82 2.45 1.79
CA ALA A 110 -18.95 1.55 1.72
C ALA A 110 -20.16 2.36 1.22
N PRO A 111 -21.08 1.75 0.45
CA PRO A 111 -22.32 2.39 0.02
C PRO A 111 -23.05 3.05 1.20
N PRO A 112 -23.81 4.14 0.98
CA PRO A 112 -24.60 4.76 2.03
C PRO A 112 -25.46 3.70 2.73
N ALA A 113 -25.31 3.59 4.05
CA ALA A 113 -26.10 2.68 4.85
C ALA A 113 -27.58 3.01 4.66
N ALA A 114 -28.38 1.99 4.31
CA ALA A 114 -29.83 2.09 4.25
C ALA A 114 -30.38 2.57 5.61
N PRO A 115 -31.54 3.26 5.63
CA PRO A 115 -32.15 3.77 6.86
C PRO A 115 -32.22 2.68 7.93
N SER A 116 -31.78 3.02 9.14
CA SER A 116 -31.66 2.09 10.25
C SER A 116 -33.02 1.51 10.63
N ALA A 117 -33.21 0.23 10.34
CA ALA A 117 -34.35 -0.54 10.80
C ALA A 117 -34.33 -0.64 12.34
N GLU A 118 -35.50 -0.54 12.97
CA GLU A 118 -35.62 -0.63 14.42
C GLU A 118 -35.34 -2.08 14.87
N TRP A 119 -34.77 -2.28 16.07
CA TRP A 119 -34.30 -3.59 16.59
C TRP A 119 -35.18 -4.83 16.32
N PRO A 120 -36.53 -4.74 16.34
CA PRO A 120 -37.40 -5.89 16.01
C PRO A 120 -37.28 -6.34 14.54
N GLU A 121 -37.02 -5.42 13.61
CA GLU A 121 -36.91 -5.69 12.18
C GLU A 121 -35.56 -6.34 11.83
N LEU A 122 -34.49 -6.02 12.58
CA LEU A 122 -33.17 -6.65 12.45
C LEU A 122 -33.17 -8.13 12.82
N ALA A 123 -34.04 -8.56 13.74
CA ALA A 123 -34.16 -9.96 14.16
C ALA A 123 -34.88 -10.84 13.12
N MET A 124 -35.70 -10.22 12.27
CA MET A 124 -36.48 -10.88 11.21
C MET A 124 -35.86 -10.71 9.82
N ALA A 125 -34.85 -9.84 9.68
CA ALA A 125 -34.12 -9.69 8.44
C ALA A 125 -33.34 -10.99 8.13
N PRO A 126 -33.41 -11.52 6.90
CA PRO A 126 -32.52 -12.59 6.50
C PRO A 126 -31.08 -12.16 6.75
N ILE A 127 -30.27 -13.04 7.34
CA ILE A 127 -28.88 -12.80 7.74
C ILE A 127 -28.04 -12.55 6.49
N GLY A 128 -28.05 -11.31 5.98
CA GLY A 128 -27.31 -10.88 4.81
C GLY A 128 -27.59 -11.67 3.52
N PRO A 129 -26.98 -11.28 2.39
CA PRO A 129 -26.78 -12.24 1.32
C PRO A 129 -26.00 -13.44 1.87
N PRO A 130 -26.18 -14.66 1.32
CA PRO A 130 -25.44 -15.83 1.76
C PRO A 130 -23.93 -15.52 1.75
N ALA A 131 -23.34 -15.45 2.95
CA ALA A 131 -21.93 -15.18 3.11
C ALA A 131 -21.17 -16.44 2.69
N GLU A 132 -20.70 -16.46 1.44
CA GLU A 132 -19.80 -17.51 0.98
C GLU A 132 -18.42 -17.28 1.60
N ILE A 133 -17.91 -18.28 2.33
CA ILE A 133 -16.53 -18.26 2.81
C ILE A 133 -15.62 -18.51 1.61
N ILE A 134 -14.83 -17.50 1.25
CA ILE A 134 -13.90 -17.56 0.13
C ILE A 134 -12.57 -18.13 0.64
N GLU A 135 -12.38 -19.43 0.45
CA GLU A 135 -11.09 -20.07 0.69
C GLU A 135 -10.21 -19.92 -0.54
N LEU A 136 -9.07 -19.24 -0.35
CA LEU A 136 -8.06 -19.05 -1.38
C LEU A 136 -7.09 -20.23 -1.38
N GLN A 137 -6.95 -20.87 -2.54
CA GLN A 137 -5.86 -21.81 -2.76
C GLN A 137 -4.54 -21.04 -2.91
N PRO A 138 -3.48 -21.42 -2.20
CA PRO A 138 -2.23 -20.69 -2.20
C PRO A 138 -1.53 -20.73 -3.56
N VAL A 139 -0.86 -19.64 -3.92
CA VAL A 139 -0.07 -19.58 -5.15
C VAL A 139 1.22 -20.37 -4.99
N GLN A 140 1.44 -21.33 -5.88
CA GLN A 140 2.71 -22.04 -5.99
C GLN A 140 3.64 -21.29 -6.93
N TRP A 141 4.46 -20.40 -6.36
CA TRP A 141 5.47 -19.67 -7.12
C TRP A 141 6.64 -20.60 -7.46
N LEU A 142 6.83 -20.84 -8.75
CA LEU A 142 7.91 -21.64 -9.29
C LEU A 142 9.01 -20.72 -9.83
N ALA A 143 10.24 -20.99 -9.43
CA ALA A 143 11.40 -20.34 -10.03
C ALA A 143 11.72 -21.02 -11.37
N ALA A 144 11.61 -20.27 -12.46
CA ALA A 144 11.91 -20.77 -13.79
C ALA A 144 13.44 -20.84 -13.98
N ALA A 145 14.02 -21.97 -13.58
CA ALA A 145 15.43 -22.31 -13.81
C ALA A 145 15.64 -22.83 -15.25
N GLY A 146 15.15 -22.08 -16.24
CA GLY A 146 15.23 -22.43 -17.66
C GLY A 146 13.93 -22.99 -18.21
N GLU A 147 13.42 -24.10 -17.66
CA GLU A 147 12.19 -24.75 -18.13
C GLU A 147 11.20 -24.97 -17.00
N LEU A 148 9.91 -24.78 -17.31
CA LEU A 148 8.80 -24.94 -16.39
C LEU A 148 7.73 -25.83 -17.04
N PRO A 149 7.20 -26.86 -16.35
CA PRO A 149 6.12 -27.67 -16.90
C PRO A 149 4.85 -26.82 -17.08
N ASP A 150 4.20 -26.94 -18.24
CA ASP A 150 2.91 -26.31 -18.51
C ASP A 150 1.77 -27.30 -18.17
N PRO A 151 0.83 -26.95 -17.28
CA PRO A 151 -0.30 -27.82 -16.95
C PRO A 151 -1.21 -28.18 -18.14
N LEU A 152 -1.22 -27.37 -19.20
CA LEU A 152 -1.95 -27.67 -20.43
C LEU A 152 -1.13 -28.48 -21.44
N GLY A 153 0.07 -28.93 -21.04
CA GLY A 153 0.97 -29.75 -21.85
C GLY A 153 2.16 -28.96 -22.40
N GLY A 154 3.32 -29.63 -22.47
CA GLY A 154 4.58 -29.04 -22.92
C GLY A 154 5.32 -28.29 -21.82
N HIS A 155 6.16 -27.34 -22.24
CA HIS A 155 7.05 -26.58 -21.35
C HIS A 155 7.03 -25.10 -21.68
N VAL A 156 7.29 -24.30 -20.66
CA VAL A 156 7.54 -22.86 -20.77
C VAL A 156 9.00 -22.60 -20.49
N VAL A 157 9.68 -21.98 -21.44
CA VAL A 157 11.10 -21.64 -21.33
C VAL A 157 11.24 -20.20 -20.86
N TYR A 158 11.97 -19.97 -19.78
CA TYR A 158 12.34 -18.62 -19.34
C TYR A 158 13.76 -18.27 -19.77
N ARG A 159 13.91 -17.18 -20.54
CA ARG A 159 15.22 -16.62 -20.90
C ARG A 159 15.19 -15.10 -20.90
N THR A 160 16.16 -14.49 -20.23
CA THR A 160 16.47 -13.05 -20.33
C THR A 160 15.26 -12.12 -20.09
N GLY A 161 14.39 -12.44 -19.14
CA GLY A 161 13.21 -11.60 -18.86
C GLY A 161 11.95 -11.96 -19.65
N CYS A 162 11.98 -13.07 -20.38
CA CYS A 162 10.89 -13.50 -21.25
C CYS A 162 10.50 -14.96 -20.98
N TYR A 163 9.20 -15.24 -20.97
CA TYR A 163 8.64 -16.60 -21.07
C TYR A 163 8.23 -16.90 -22.50
N ARG A 164 8.59 -18.09 -22.98
CA ARG A 164 8.16 -18.65 -24.26
C ARG A 164 7.41 -19.95 -24.02
N PHE A 165 6.18 -20.00 -24.50
CA PHE A 165 5.33 -21.19 -24.45
C PHE A 165 5.56 -22.04 -25.69
N ALA A 166 5.41 -23.36 -25.56
CA ALA A 166 5.48 -24.28 -26.69
C ALA A 166 4.49 -23.94 -27.82
N ALA A 167 3.34 -23.36 -27.48
CA ALA A 167 2.34 -22.87 -28.43
C ALA A 167 2.77 -21.62 -29.24
N GLY A 168 3.95 -21.05 -28.95
CA GLY A 168 4.49 -19.87 -29.64
C GLY A 168 4.26 -18.54 -28.92
N ASN A 169 3.36 -18.51 -27.92
CA ASN A 169 3.07 -17.30 -27.15
C ASN A 169 4.32 -16.85 -26.39
N ARG A 170 4.55 -15.53 -26.41
CA ARG A 170 5.71 -14.89 -25.80
C ARG A 170 5.25 -13.80 -24.84
N ILE A 171 5.86 -13.78 -23.67
CA ILE A 171 5.63 -12.77 -22.64
C ILE A 171 6.98 -12.19 -22.25
N ASP A 172 7.17 -10.90 -22.51
CA ASP A 172 8.40 -10.17 -22.19
C ASP A 172 8.29 -9.39 -20.86
N ASP A 173 9.36 -8.71 -20.44
CA ASP A 173 9.42 -7.80 -19.30
C ASP A 173 8.95 -8.33 -17.92
N VAL A 174 9.16 -9.63 -17.70
CA VAL A 174 8.78 -10.31 -16.45
C VAL A 174 9.98 -10.92 -15.73
N GLY A 175 9.82 -11.12 -14.43
CA GLY A 175 10.76 -11.82 -13.57
C GLY A 175 10.75 -13.34 -13.78
N PRO A 176 11.70 -14.06 -13.16
CA PRO A 176 11.86 -15.51 -13.31
C PRO A 176 10.86 -16.33 -12.49
N GLN A 177 9.99 -15.68 -11.71
CA GLN A 177 9.01 -16.37 -10.88
C GLN A 177 7.65 -16.35 -11.57
N ALA A 178 7.08 -17.53 -11.78
CA ALA A 178 5.78 -17.72 -12.37
C ALA A 178 4.95 -18.75 -11.59
N ALA A 179 3.65 -18.72 -11.80
CA ALA A 179 2.71 -19.67 -11.24
C ALA A 179 1.59 -19.93 -12.25
N PHE A 180 0.98 -21.10 -12.16
CA PHE A 180 -0.24 -21.42 -12.90
C PHE A 180 -1.41 -21.51 -11.92
N SER A 181 -2.61 -21.23 -12.40
CA SER A 181 -3.82 -21.66 -11.67
C SER A 181 -3.90 -23.18 -11.63
N PRO A 182 -4.65 -23.77 -10.67
CA PRO A 182 -4.75 -25.22 -10.53
C PRO A 182 -5.14 -25.96 -11.82
N CYS A 183 -6.03 -25.40 -12.64
CA CYS A 183 -6.40 -25.97 -13.94
C CYS A 183 -5.58 -25.43 -15.12
N GLY A 184 -4.54 -24.61 -14.88
CA GLY A 184 -3.66 -24.10 -15.93
C GLY A 184 -4.24 -22.99 -16.81
N ARG A 185 -5.48 -22.53 -16.56
CA ARG A 185 -6.14 -21.45 -17.31
C ARG A 185 -5.35 -20.15 -17.22
N TRP A 186 -4.93 -19.80 -16.00
CA TRP A 186 -4.18 -18.57 -15.77
C TRP A 186 -2.70 -18.87 -15.70
N PHE A 187 -1.93 -18.01 -16.35
CA PHE A 187 -0.51 -17.87 -16.10
C PHE A 187 -0.26 -16.56 -15.36
N ALA A 188 0.51 -16.63 -14.28
CA ALA A 188 0.94 -15.48 -13.51
C ALA A 188 2.46 -15.38 -13.51
N ALA A 189 3.01 -14.18 -13.69
CA ALA A 189 4.44 -13.94 -13.55
C ALA A 189 4.67 -12.66 -12.74
N ARG A 190 5.66 -12.68 -11.84
CA ARG A 190 6.05 -11.45 -11.13
C ARG A 190 6.72 -10.49 -12.10
N LEU A 191 6.40 -9.20 -12.00
CA LEU A 191 7.07 -8.19 -12.80
C LEU A 191 8.53 -8.02 -12.37
N ARG A 192 9.37 -7.48 -13.26
CA ARG A 192 10.76 -7.16 -12.92
C ARG A 192 10.80 -6.22 -11.71
N ARG A 193 11.69 -6.50 -10.75
CA ARG A 193 11.84 -5.80 -9.45
C ARG A 193 10.72 -6.06 -8.43
N ASP A 194 9.87 -7.06 -8.66
CA ASP A 194 8.87 -7.56 -7.68
C ASP A 194 7.85 -6.49 -7.25
N ARG A 195 7.46 -5.61 -8.18
CA ARG A 195 6.52 -4.49 -7.94
C ARG A 195 5.17 -4.66 -8.64
N GLY A 196 4.77 -5.90 -8.87
CA GLY A 196 3.51 -6.20 -9.52
C GLY A 196 3.46 -7.62 -10.05
N VAL A 197 2.33 -7.95 -10.67
CA VAL A 197 2.09 -9.25 -11.29
C VAL A 197 1.51 -9.05 -12.68
N LEU A 198 1.99 -9.84 -13.63
CA LEU A 198 1.34 -10.08 -14.89
C LEU A 198 0.38 -11.26 -14.70
N LEU A 199 -0.86 -11.09 -15.15
CA LEU A 199 -1.83 -12.19 -15.30
C LEU A 199 -2.17 -12.35 -16.78
N TRP A 200 -2.14 -13.58 -17.27
CA TRP A 200 -2.57 -13.92 -18.62
C TRP A 200 -3.68 -14.97 -18.56
N ASP A 201 -4.88 -14.58 -19.00
CA ASP A 201 -6.00 -15.49 -19.23
C ASP A 201 -5.75 -16.20 -20.56
N ARG A 202 -5.25 -17.43 -20.51
CA ARG A 202 -4.93 -18.21 -21.71
C ARG A 202 -6.17 -18.65 -22.47
N ARG A 203 -7.33 -18.68 -21.83
CA ARG A 203 -8.59 -19.05 -22.48
C ARG A 203 -9.15 -17.90 -23.31
N ARG A 204 -9.01 -16.67 -22.80
CA ARG A 204 -9.48 -15.44 -23.47
C ARG A 204 -8.39 -14.69 -24.21
N GLU A 205 -7.15 -15.17 -24.12
CA GLU A 205 -5.94 -14.55 -24.67
C GLU A 205 -5.76 -13.09 -24.24
N ARG A 206 -6.07 -12.79 -22.96
CA ARG A 206 -5.98 -11.44 -22.39
C ARG A 206 -4.90 -11.33 -21.33
N GLN A 207 -4.08 -10.29 -21.43
CA GLN A 207 -3.00 -10.00 -20.49
C GLN A 207 -3.34 -8.76 -19.66
N HIS A 208 -3.08 -8.84 -18.35
CA HIS A 208 -3.32 -7.79 -17.38
C HIS A 208 -2.02 -7.49 -16.62
N TRP A 209 -1.53 -6.25 -16.76
CA TRP A 209 -0.30 -5.79 -16.15
C TRP A 209 -0.59 -5.00 -14.87
N LEU A 210 -0.63 -5.69 -13.73
CA LEU A 210 -1.09 -5.13 -12.48
C LEU A 210 0.08 -4.65 -11.61
N HIS A 211 0.39 -3.36 -11.74
CA HIS A 211 1.45 -2.71 -10.98
C HIS A 211 0.98 -2.42 -9.54
N GLY A 212 1.81 -2.72 -8.55
CA GLY A 212 1.47 -2.54 -7.14
C GLY A 212 0.46 -3.56 -6.59
N TRP A 213 0.10 -4.57 -7.38
CA TRP A 213 -0.73 -5.69 -6.95
C TRP A 213 0.09 -6.98 -6.88
N GLN A 214 -0.26 -7.83 -5.93
CA GLN A 214 0.35 -9.13 -5.71
C GLN A 214 -0.74 -10.19 -5.77
N LEU A 215 -0.47 -11.29 -6.47
CA LEU A 215 -1.37 -12.43 -6.48
C LEU A 215 -1.21 -13.19 -5.14
N VAL A 216 -2.32 -13.30 -4.40
CA VAL A 216 -2.37 -13.92 -3.07
C VAL A 216 -2.84 -15.37 -3.17
N GLY A 217 -3.77 -15.64 -4.09
CA GLY A 217 -4.32 -16.99 -4.26
C GLY A 217 -5.28 -17.11 -5.42
N TRP A 218 -5.85 -18.30 -5.51
CA TRP A 218 -6.84 -18.68 -6.50
C TRP A 218 -8.12 -19.09 -5.82
N HIS A 219 -9.26 -18.68 -6.34
CA HIS A 219 -10.55 -19.21 -5.91
C HIS A 219 -11.42 -19.42 -7.14
N ARG A 220 -11.96 -20.65 -7.30
CA ARG A 220 -12.72 -21.06 -8.48
C ARG A 220 -12.01 -20.72 -9.82
N GLU A 221 -10.71 -21.00 -9.90
CA GLU A 221 -9.87 -20.64 -11.07
C GLU A 221 -9.79 -19.15 -11.40
N GLN A 222 -10.12 -18.26 -10.45
CA GLN A 222 -9.95 -16.81 -10.60
C GLN A 222 -8.80 -16.30 -9.73
N PRO A 223 -8.01 -15.33 -10.23
CA PRO A 223 -6.94 -14.72 -9.46
C PRO A 223 -7.51 -13.75 -8.41
N TRP A 224 -7.01 -13.87 -7.19
CA TRP A 224 -7.29 -12.96 -6.08
C TRP A 224 -6.02 -12.20 -5.69
N LEU A 225 -6.16 -10.88 -5.58
CA LEU A 225 -5.05 -9.93 -5.55
C LEU A 225 -5.14 -9.04 -4.31
N ALA A 226 -3.99 -8.66 -3.77
CA ALA A 226 -3.89 -7.66 -2.70
C ALA A 226 -2.79 -6.65 -3.06
N ARG A 227 -2.87 -5.44 -2.49
CA ARG A 227 -1.82 -4.43 -2.69
C ARG A 227 -0.61 -4.69 -1.81
N ARG A 228 -0.85 -5.12 -0.57
CA ARG A 228 0.18 -5.50 0.39
C ARG A 228 -0.22 -6.74 1.15
N GLU A 229 0.76 -7.38 1.76
CA GLU A 229 0.55 -8.48 2.69
C GLU A 229 -0.32 -8.01 3.86
N GLY A 230 -1.41 -8.74 4.12
CA GLY A 230 -2.40 -8.42 5.16
C GLY A 230 -3.57 -7.54 4.71
N ASP A 231 -3.53 -6.96 3.50
CA ASP A 231 -4.70 -6.27 2.94
C ASP A 231 -5.79 -7.28 2.55
N MET A 232 -7.06 -6.83 2.54
CA MET A 232 -8.19 -7.63 2.07
C MET A 232 -7.97 -8.03 0.59
N PRO A 233 -7.96 -9.34 0.26
CA PRO A 233 -7.87 -9.80 -1.12
C PRO A 233 -9.12 -9.39 -1.92
N LEU A 234 -8.91 -9.00 -3.17
CA LEU A 234 -9.97 -8.65 -4.11
C LEU A 234 -9.92 -9.56 -5.34
N ALA A 235 -11.09 -9.87 -5.89
CA ALA A 235 -11.19 -10.54 -7.18
C ALA A 235 -10.66 -9.64 -8.32
N LEU A 236 -10.26 -10.25 -9.43
CA LEU A 236 -9.74 -9.50 -10.57
C LEU A 236 -10.74 -8.48 -11.14
N SER A 237 -12.03 -8.79 -11.20
CA SER A 237 -13.06 -7.86 -11.70
C SER A 237 -13.13 -6.58 -10.87
N ALA A 238 -13.11 -6.70 -9.53
CA ALA A 238 -13.01 -5.57 -8.62
C ALA A 238 -11.70 -4.76 -8.80
N VAL A 239 -10.58 -5.44 -9.05
CA VAL A 239 -9.29 -4.77 -9.33
C VAL A 239 -9.32 -4.00 -10.65
N LEU A 240 -10.04 -4.51 -11.65
CA LEU A 240 -10.24 -3.87 -12.94
C LEU A 240 -11.34 -2.79 -12.93
N GLY A 241 -12.19 -2.76 -11.89
CA GLY A 241 -13.33 -1.86 -11.78
C GLY A 241 -14.55 -2.29 -12.60
N GLU A 242 -14.66 -3.58 -12.93
CA GLU A 242 -15.75 -4.12 -13.78
C GLU A 242 -17.02 -4.44 -12.97
N ASP A 243 -16.94 -4.58 -11.64
CA ASP A 243 -18.07 -4.93 -10.77
C ASP A 243 -19.07 -3.77 -10.56
N ASP A 244 -18.77 -2.55 -11.01
CA ASP A 244 -19.65 -1.38 -10.90
C ASP A 244 -20.72 -1.28 -12.02
N VAL A 245 -20.74 -2.21 -12.98
CA VAL A 245 -21.54 -2.07 -14.22
C VAL A 245 -22.92 -2.77 -14.18
N ASP A 246 -23.15 -3.73 -13.28
CA ASP A 246 -24.40 -4.52 -13.26
C ASP A 246 -25.50 -3.97 -12.32
N GLY A 247 -25.54 -2.64 -12.12
CA GLY A 247 -26.46 -1.97 -11.19
C GLY A 247 -27.22 -0.76 -11.74
N ALA A 248 -27.53 -0.72 -13.04
CA ALA A 248 -28.36 0.33 -13.66
C ALA A 248 -29.70 -0.21 -14.14
#